data_AF-A0A5K0VM99-F1
#
_entry.id   AF-A0A5K0VM99-F1
#
_cell.length_a   1.000
_cell.length_b   1.000
_cell.length_c   1.000
_cell.angle_alpha   90.00
_cell.angle_beta   90.00
_cell.angle_gamma   90.00
#
_symmetry.space_group_name_H-M   'P 1'
#
loop_
_entity.id
_entity.type
_entity.pdbx_description
1 polymer ?
#
loop_
_entity_poly.entity_id
_entity_poly.type
_entity_poly.pdbx_seq_one_letter_code
_entity_poly.pdbx_strand_id
1 'polypeptide(L)'
;CPLVFPTTKNISIDCGGVIGNQTACCKTLANYISHLQRQSFITNLQAVDCAALLGMQLQKANITGNIYELCHITLKDFTPQ
;
A
#
# COMPACT_ATOMS: atom_id res chain seq x y z
N CYS A 1 3.97 -0.41 13.44
CA CYS A 1 3.12 0.52 12.67
C CYS A 1 1.86 0.86 13.45
N PRO A 2 1.55 2.15 13.69
CA PRO A 2 0.35 2.59 14.40
C PRO A 2 -0.93 2.70 13.52
N LEU A 3 -0.81 2.53 12.20
CA LEU A 3 -1.95 2.60 11.27
C LEU A 3 -2.79 1.31 11.33
N VAL A 4 -4.10 1.46 11.15
CA VAL A 4 -5.05 0.35 11.03
C VAL A 4 -5.24 0.03 9.55
N PHE A 5 -4.92 -1.20 9.16
CA PHE A 5 -5.00 -1.67 7.78
C PHE A 5 -6.38 -2.26 7.48
N PRO A 6 -7.24 -1.59 6.69
CA PRO A 6 -8.49 -2.19 6.24
C PRO A 6 -8.21 -3.33 5.25
N THR A 7 -9.23 -4.12 4.96
CA THR A 7 -9.15 -5.24 4.01
C THR A 7 -8.50 -4.83 2.68
N THR A 8 -7.52 -5.61 2.23
CA THR A 8 -6.81 -5.41 0.95
C THR A 8 -7.57 -5.97 -0.26
N LYS A 9 -8.85 -6.36 -0.10
CA LYS A 9 -9.66 -6.99 -1.16
C LYS A 9 -9.69 -6.19 -2.46
N ASN A 10 -9.88 -4.87 -2.40
CA ASN A 10 -9.89 -4.03 -3.61
C ASN A 10 -8.53 -4.02 -4.30
N ILE A 11 -7.43 -3.99 -3.52
CA ILE A 11 -6.07 -4.09 -4.06
C ILE A 11 -5.88 -5.47 -4.70
N SER A 12 -6.33 -6.55 -4.07
CA SER A 12 -6.20 -7.90 -4.63
C SER A 12 -7.00 -8.12 -5.92
N ILE A 13 -8.10 -7.38 -6.12
CA ILE A 13 -8.87 -7.44 -7.37
C ILE A 13 -8.13 -6.70 -8.49
N ASP A 14 -7.64 -5.50 -8.21
CA ASP A 14 -7.01 -4.66 -9.24
C ASP A 14 -5.55 -5.04 -9.51
N CYS A 15 -4.86 -5.62 -8.52
CA CYS A 15 -3.44 -5.94 -8.55
C CYS A 15 -3.12 -7.43 -8.43
N GLY A 16 -4.11 -8.30 -8.22
CA GLY A 16 -3.93 -9.74 -8.17
C GLY A 16 -3.78 -10.35 -9.58
N GLY A 17 -2.89 -11.33 -9.74
CA GLY A 17 -2.54 -11.90 -11.05
C GLY A 17 -1.40 -11.13 -11.74
N VAL A 18 -1.06 -11.49 -13.00
CA VAL A 18 0.10 -11.01 -13.79
C VAL A 18 -0.04 -9.53 -14.20
N ILE A 19 -0.36 -8.65 -13.25
CA ILE A 19 -0.60 -7.22 -13.43
C ILE A 19 -1.93 -7.00 -14.18
N GLY A 20 -3.04 -7.19 -13.45
CA GLY A 20 -4.28 -6.48 -13.78
C GLY A 20 -3.97 -4.99 -13.96
N ASN A 21 -4.60 -4.37 -14.97
CA ASN A 21 -4.39 -2.99 -15.43
C ASN A 21 -3.57 -2.12 -14.45
N GLN A 22 -2.26 -1.98 -14.71
CA GLN A 22 -1.31 -1.31 -13.82
C GLN A 22 -1.83 0.04 -13.31
N THR A 23 -2.47 0.81 -14.19
CA THR A 23 -3.06 2.11 -13.86
C THR A 23 -4.16 1.99 -12.81
N ALA A 24 -5.05 1.01 -12.94
CA ALA A 24 -6.10 0.75 -11.96
C ALA A 24 -5.49 0.30 -10.62
N CYS A 25 -4.55 -0.63 -10.69
CA CYS A 25 -3.83 -1.14 -9.53
C CYS A 25 -3.13 -0.02 -8.73
N CYS A 26 -2.34 0.83 -9.39
CA CYS A 26 -1.64 1.93 -8.74
C CYS A 26 -2.59 2.99 -8.18
N LYS A 27 -3.70 3.29 -8.87
CA LYS A 27 -4.73 4.20 -8.37
C LYS A 27 -5.37 3.66 -7.09
N THR A 28 -5.70 2.36 -7.07
CA THR A 28 -6.29 1.70 -5.89
C THR A 28 -5.30 1.64 -4.74
N LEU A 29 -4.03 1.35 -5.00
CA LEU A 29 -2.98 1.36 -3.98
C LEU A 29 -2.76 2.77 -3.38
N ALA A 30 -2.68 3.81 -4.22
CA ALA A 30 -2.51 5.19 -3.78
C ALA A 30 -3.70 5.66 -2.93
N ASN A 31 -4.94 5.33 -3.34
CA ASN A 31 -6.14 5.62 -2.55
C ASN A 31 -6.12 4.91 -1.20
N TYR A 32 -5.67 3.65 -1.17
CA TYR A 32 -5.55 2.89 0.07
C TYR A 32 -4.52 3.52 1.02
N ILE A 33 -3.34 3.89 0.53
CA ILE A 33 -2.30 4.55 1.33
C ILE A 33 -2.77 5.92 1.82
N SER A 34 -3.44 6.72 0.98
CA SER A 34 -4.02 8.00 1.40
C SER A 34 -5.04 7.83 2.52
N HIS A 35 -5.84 6.75 2.49
CA HIS A 35 -6.75 6.45 3.59
C HIS A 35 -5.99 6.17 4.89
N LEU A 36 -4.89 5.40 4.83
CA LEU A 36 -4.03 5.13 6.00
C LEU A 36 -3.40 6.40 6.55
N GLN A 37 -2.78 7.21 5.69
CA GLN A 37 -2.11 8.47 6.03
C GLN A 37 -3.03 9.43 6.80
N ARG A 38 -4.33 9.44 6.50
CA ARG A 38 -5.33 10.30 7.18
C ARG A 38 -5.71 9.83 8.59
N GLN A 39 -5.35 8.61 8.98
CA GLN A 39 -5.72 8.09 10.31
C GLN A 39 -4.88 8.71 11.42
N SER A 40 -3.58 8.85 11.19
CA SER A 40 -2.65 9.33 12.21
C SER A 40 -1.38 9.89 11.57
N PHE A 41 -0.77 10.87 12.22
CA PHE A 41 0.55 11.37 11.85
C PHE A 41 1.60 10.35 12.30
N ILE A 42 2.44 9.89 11.36
CA ILE A 42 3.52 8.95 11.66
C ILE A 42 4.88 9.55 11.28
N THR A 43 5.91 9.16 12.01
CA THR A 43 7.30 9.54 11.72
C THR A 43 7.87 8.73 10.54
N ASN A 44 8.98 9.19 9.95
CA ASN A 44 9.70 8.44 8.91
C ASN A 44 10.09 7.02 9.35
N LEU A 45 10.46 6.84 10.63
CA LEU A 45 10.80 5.53 11.17
C LEU A 45 9.57 4.61 11.23
N GLN A 46 8.43 5.13 11.69
CA GLN A 46 7.17 4.39 11.70
C GLN A 46 6.65 4.10 10.29
N ALA A 47 6.94 4.97 9.31
CA ALA A 47 6.60 4.74 7.91
C ALA A 47 7.30 3.50 7.33
N VAL A 48 8.54 3.21 7.74
CA VAL A 48 9.24 1.97 7.37
C VAL A 48 8.47 0.75 7.88
N ASP A 49 8.09 0.75 9.16
CA ASP A 49 7.31 -0.35 9.75
C ASP A 49 5.94 -0.51 9.08
N CYS A 50 5.30 0.60 8.71
CA CYS A 50 3.99 0.58 8.05
C CYS A 50 4.07 0.06 6.61
N ALA A 51 5.10 0.46 5.86
CA ALA A 51 5.35 -0.06 4.52
C ALA A 51 5.66 -1.57 4.58
N ALA A 52 6.46 -2.03 5.54
CA ALA A 52 6.75 -3.45 5.72
C ALA A 52 5.49 -4.27 6.07
N LEU A 53 4.65 -3.77 6.99
CA LEU A 53 3.41 -4.42 7.37
C LEU A 53 2.42 -4.51 6.20
N LEU A 54 2.29 -3.44 5.41
CA LEU A 54 1.48 -3.45 4.20
C LEU A 54 2.00 -4.47 3.18
N GLY A 55 3.32 -4.53 2.96
CA GLY A 55 3.95 -5.51 2.08
C GLY A 55 3.61 -6.95 2.46
N MET A 56 3.66 -7.28 3.75
CA MET A 56 3.25 -8.60 4.25
C MET A 56 1.75 -8.89 4.00
N GLN A 57 0.87 -7.90 4.15
CA GLN A 57 -0.56 -8.07 3.88
C GLN A 57 -0.85 -8.28 2.38
N LEU A 58 -0.13 -7.59 1.50
CA LEU A 58 -0.23 -7.76 0.06
C LEU A 58 0.24 -9.15 -0.39
N GLN A 59 1.36 -9.64 0.17
CA GLN A 59 1.84 -11.00 -0.08
C GLN A 59 0.82 -12.06 0.37
N LYS A 60 0.19 -11.88 1.54
CA LYS A 60 -0.89 -12.76 2.02
C LYS A 60 -2.13 -12.73 1.11
N ALA A 61 -2.35 -11.63 0.40
CA ALA A 61 -3.40 -11.48 -0.60
C ALA A 61 -2.99 -11.99 -2.00
N ASN A 62 -1.89 -12.75 -2.10
CA ASN A 62 -1.36 -13.34 -3.32
C ASN A 62 -0.89 -12.31 -4.37
N ILE A 63 -0.53 -11.10 -3.93
CA ILE A 63 0.10 -10.07 -4.76
C ILE A 63 1.62 -10.27 -4.64
N THR A 64 2.20 -10.93 -5.64
CA THR A 64 3.62 -11.32 -5.65
C THR A 64 4.52 -10.30 -6.35
N GLY A 65 3.95 -9.39 -7.14
CA GLY A 65 4.69 -8.32 -7.81
C GLY A 65 5.17 -7.24 -6.84
N ASN A 66 6.33 -6.64 -7.12
CA ASN A 66 6.82 -5.47 -6.39
C ASN A 66 5.99 -4.23 -6.74
N ILE A 67 4.80 -4.13 -6.17
CA ILE A 67 3.84 -3.08 -6.48
C ILE A 67 4.31 -1.69 -6.02
N TYR A 68 5.18 -1.62 -5.01
CA TYR A 68 5.77 -0.36 -4.58
C TYR A 68 6.65 0.24 -5.67
N GLU A 69 7.50 -0.59 -6.28
CA GLU A 69 8.32 -0.17 -7.40
C GLU A 69 7.46 0.15 -8.64
N LEU A 70 6.49 -0.71 -8.95
CA LEU A 70 5.59 -0.55 -10.10
C LEU A 70 4.78 0.76 -10.06
N CYS A 71 4.37 1.18 -8.87
CA CYS A 71 3.54 2.35 -8.65
C CYS A 71 4.31 3.55 -8.07
N HIS A 72 5.63 3.47 -8.02
CA HIS A 72 6.52 4.50 -7.46
C HIS A 72 6.13 4.96 -6.04
N ILE A 73 5.67 4.03 -5.20
CA ILE A 73 5.33 4.29 -3.80
C ILE A 73 6.62 4.37 -2.99
N THR A 74 6.72 5.43 -2.20
CA THR A 74 7.84 5.73 -1.31
C THR A 74 7.37 5.84 0.14
N LEU A 75 8.32 5.89 1.07
CA LEU A 75 8.00 6.11 2.49
C LEU A 75 7.29 7.45 2.73
N LYS A 76 7.50 8.45 1.86
CA LYS A 76 6.86 9.76 1.98
C LYS A 76 5.35 9.70 1.74
N ASP A 77 4.87 8.71 0.98
CA ASP A 77 3.44 8.53 0.72
C ASP A 77 2.66 8.09 1.96
N PHE A 78 3.35 7.57 2.98
CA PHE A 78 2.75 7.19 4.27
C PHE A 78 2.75 8.33 5.29
N THR A 79 3.46 9.42 5.03
CA THR A 79 3.57 10.58 5.91
C THR A 79 2.77 11.75 5.35
N PRO A 80 2.09 12.56 6.17
CA PRO A 80 1.47 13.79 5.70
C PRO A 80 2.50 14.81 5.20
N GLN A 81 2.18 15.42 4.06
CA GLN A 81 2.95 16.48 3.40
C GLN A 81 2.91 17.80 4.17
#